data_AF-A0A8J9X435-F1
#
_entry.id   AF-A0A8J9X435-F1
#
_cell.length_a   1.000
_cell.length_b   1.000
_cell.length_c   1.000
_cell.angle_alpha   90.00
_cell.angle_beta   90.00
_cell.angle_gamma   90.00
#
_symmetry.space_group_name_H-M   'P 1'
#
loop_
_entity.id
_entity.type
_entity.pdbx_description
1 polymer ?
#
loop_
_entity_poly.entity_id
_entity_poly.type
_entity_poly.pdbx_seq_one_letter_code
_entity_poly.pdbx_strand_id
1 'polypeptide(L)'
;MRFTKMLEKAATAVTTSKKRNFKSLALSVYFKQPDLGMKDYEILSRASAFLLGIDPPERKPEGPYGHLEILEERRKTREFQHRKKFTPAGGEGREIMDLSWLEFVPREVRPQVHIVASSHVLSPFLWKDYYPQDWLTQVRQEHCTYALEVFDSENPNESLAKIGLDSTPFHHPEGRDISVIHFKEEESSLKTLKNLGVKIQYLRSPEKMYEKGETMYFDGYVVSEPNTADDQQYGSKPVNHGNTNDKIEDLRVFYPHKEIGKLSFHTNDRFFATTPEPLPEGLCGAPVLDSDGELCGTVEGIVPVDHKDERLAGSAAFIPSYVLASFVDYVERGLLQLIMPEDLFQMAVTAKKTNSIGGGLFKADKDGNYTKETNWEEAHDRALKALKKRYTQKEVDAILDTVAEESKEVLEIMDREGGDMDEIVQRVRAKTMQIRAMVRDQYEKKQSAESMREEKV
;
A
#
# COMPACT_ATOMS: atom_id res chain seq x y z
N MET A 1 25.40 32.99 4.38
CA MET A 1 26.74 32.36 4.57
C MET A 1 26.69 30.94 5.15
N ARG A 2 25.72 30.55 6.01
CA ARG A 2 25.60 29.16 6.50
C ARG A 2 25.12 28.16 5.43
N PHE A 3 24.18 28.57 4.56
CA PHE A 3 23.63 27.71 3.50
C PHE A 3 24.67 27.30 2.44
N THR A 4 25.57 28.22 2.07
CA THR A 4 26.64 27.96 1.09
C THR A 4 27.69 26.97 1.60
N LYS A 5 28.01 27.01 2.91
CA LYS A 5 28.94 26.03 3.52
C LYS A 5 28.37 24.61 3.61
N MET A 6 27.04 24.45 3.70
CA MET A 6 26.38 23.14 3.68
C MET A 6 26.51 22.47 2.30
N LEU A 7 26.35 23.24 1.22
CA LEU A 7 26.48 22.73 -0.15
C LEU A 7 27.92 22.35 -0.52
N GLU A 8 28.94 23.10 -0.06
CA GLU A 8 30.35 22.76 -0.29
C GLU A 8 30.81 21.48 0.44
N LYS A 9 30.33 21.25 1.68
CA LYS A 9 30.58 19.99 2.40
C LYS A 9 29.95 18.79 1.67
N ALA A 10 28.74 18.94 1.14
CA ALA A 10 28.08 17.89 0.37
C ALA A 10 28.84 17.52 -0.90
N ALA A 11 29.45 18.50 -1.60
CA ALA A 11 30.22 18.26 -2.82
C ALA A 11 31.56 17.54 -2.57
N THR A 12 32.22 17.81 -1.43
CA THR A 12 33.54 17.25 -1.13
C THR A 12 33.48 15.77 -0.71
N ALA A 13 32.40 15.34 -0.06
CA ALA A 13 32.18 13.95 0.37
C ALA A 13 31.96 12.94 -0.78
N VAL A 14 31.80 13.41 -2.02
CA VAL A 14 31.46 12.57 -3.18
C VAL A 14 32.66 11.77 -3.72
N THR A 15 33.91 12.16 -3.41
CA THR A 15 35.09 11.66 -4.15
C THR A 15 35.69 10.33 -3.67
N THR A 16 35.26 9.77 -2.54
CA THR A 16 35.66 8.41 -2.08
C THR A 16 34.47 7.59 -1.54
N SER A 17 33.24 8.04 -1.83
CA SER A 17 32.01 7.53 -1.25
C SER A 17 31.72 6.09 -1.68
N LYS A 18 31.84 5.16 -0.73
CA LYS A 18 31.25 3.82 -0.79
C LYS A 18 29.81 3.98 -1.29
N LYS A 19 29.43 3.32 -2.38
CA LYS A 19 28.12 3.49 -3.01
C LYS A 19 27.01 3.23 -1.99
N ARG A 20 26.44 4.31 -1.44
CA ARG A 20 25.34 4.25 -0.47
C ARG A 20 24.11 3.64 -1.14
N ASN A 21 23.38 2.83 -0.39
CA ASN A 21 22.24 2.06 -0.89
C ASN A 21 21.17 1.98 0.22
N PHE A 22 20.52 3.11 0.48
CA PHE A 22 19.47 3.20 1.50
C PHE A 22 18.16 2.68 0.93
N LYS A 23 17.52 1.74 1.64
CA LYS A 23 16.21 1.19 1.25
C LYS A 23 15.06 1.80 2.05
N SER A 24 15.38 2.30 3.24
CA SER A 24 14.50 2.97 4.18
C SER A 24 14.99 4.38 4.50
N LEU A 25 14.10 5.16 5.09
CA LEU A 25 14.29 6.54 5.52
C LEU A 25 13.80 6.68 6.96
N ALA A 26 14.39 7.60 7.71
CA ALA A 26 13.91 7.97 9.03
C ALA A 26 12.73 8.93 8.87
N LEU A 27 11.61 8.65 9.53
CA LEU A 27 10.43 9.51 9.56
C LEU A 27 10.34 10.20 10.91
N SER A 28 10.25 11.52 10.90
CA SER A 28 10.00 12.34 12.09
C SER A 28 8.68 13.09 11.95
N VAL A 29 7.81 12.96 12.95
CA VAL A 29 6.60 13.77 13.09
C VAL A 29 6.84 14.79 14.19
N TYR A 30 6.64 16.06 13.86
CA TYR A 30 6.71 17.16 14.79
C TYR A 30 5.32 17.73 15.01
N PHE A 31 5.02 18.16 16.22
CA PHE A 31 3.75 18.82 16.52
C PHE A 31 3.94 20.11 17.30
N LYS A 32 3.00 21.03 17.14
CA LYS A 32 2.92 22.26 17.91
C LYS A 32 1.46 22.58 18.20
N GLN A 33 1.13 22.64 19.50
CA GLN A 33 -0.20 22.97 19.96
C GLN A 33 -0.19 24.21 20.86
N PRO A 34 -0.47 25.40 20.31
CA PRO A 34 -0.42 26.66 21.06
C PRO A 34 -1.35 26.68 22.29
N ASP A 35 -2.50 26.02 22.22
CA ASP A 35 -3.48 25.96 23.31
C ASP A 35 -2.95 25.19 24.55
N LEU A 36 -1.96 24.31 24.34
CA LEU A 36 -1.23 23.64 25.43
C LEU A 36 -0.02 24.46 25.92
N GLY A 37 0.14 25.69 25.44
CA GLY A 37 1.26 26.58 25.78
C GLY A 37 2.55 26.31 25.00
N MET A 38 2.52 25.46 23.96
CA MET A 38 3.71 25.13 23.17
C MET A 38 4.16 26.33 22.33
N LYS A 39 5.44 26.71 22.48
CA LYS A 39 6.06 27.81 21.71
C LYS A 39 6.77 27.33 20.46
N ASP A 40 7.38 26.16 20.53
CA ASP A 40 8.15 25.54 19.46
C ASP A 40 7.50 24.21 19.04
N TYR A 41 7.98 23.64 17.94
CA TYR A 41 7.61 22.28 17.54
C TYR A 41 8.40 21.28 18.36
N GLU A 42 7.72 20.25 18.86
CA GLU A 42 8.32 19.12 19.55
C GLU A 42 8.14 17.84 18.73
N ILE A 43 8.95 16.81 19.01
CA ILE A 43 8.82 15.51 18.34
C ILE A 43 7.63 14.77 18.93
N LEU A 44 6.68 14.42 18.06
CA LEU A 44 5.52 13.62 18.41
C LEU A 44 5.83 12.13 18.32
N SER A 45 6.47 11.71 17.23
CA SER A 45 6.80 10.32 16.95
C SER A 45 7.96 10.22 15.95
N ARG A 46 8.61 9.06 15.94
CA ARG A 46 9.73 8.72 15.06
C ARG A 46 9.65 7.25 14.67
N ALA A 47 9.86 6.93 13.40
CA ALA A 47 9.96 5.55 12.94
C ALA A 47 10.64 5.46 11.57
N SER A 48 10.38 4.37 10.86
CA SER A 48 10.87 4.11 9.51
C SER A 48 9.81 4.43 8.47
N ALA A 49 10.26 4.76 7.26
CA ALA A 49 9.42 4.90 6.08
C ALA A 49 10.23 4.50 4.84
N PHE A 50 9.58 4.36 3.69
CA PHE A 50 10.25 4.10 2.41
C PHE A 50 9.52 4.73 1.23
N LEU A 51 10.23 4.84 0.11
CA LEU A 51 9.67 5.31 -1.15
C LEU A 51 9.13 4.11 -1.93
N LEU A 52 7.87 4.18 -2.34
CA LEU A 52 7.21 3.22 -3.21
C LEU A 52 6.98 3.86 -4.59
N GLY A 53 7.51 3.25 -5.65
CA GLY A 53 7.32 3.74 -7.02
C GLY A 53 5.88 3.56 -7.49
N ILE A 54 5.35 4.59 -8.16
CA ILE A 54 4.03 4.54 -8.81
C ILE A 54 4.13 3.82 -10.16
N ASP A 55 5.12 4.23 -10.96
CA ASP A 55 5.41 3.56 -12.23
C ASP A 55 6.19 2.27 -11.98
N PRO A 56 6.07 1.25 -12.85
CA PRO A 56 6.96 0.09 -12.77
C PRO A 56 8.44 0.53 -12.87
N PRO A 57 9.37 -0.27 -12.33
CA PRO A 57 10.79 0.05 -12.43
C PRO A 57 11.20 0.22 -13.90
N GLU A 58 11.96 1.27 -14.19
CA GLU A 58 12.57 1.43 -15.51
C GLU A 58 13.42 0.19 -15.81
N ARG A 59 13.02 -0.59 -16.83
CA ARG A 59 13.81 -1.72 -17.29
C ARG A 59 15.19 -1.21 -17.67
N LYS A 60 16.20 -1.66 -16.94
CA LYS A 60 17.57 -1.42 -17.36
C LYS A 60 17.87 -2.37 -18.51
N PRO A 61 18.45 -1.86 -19.60
CA PRO A 61 18.86 -2.70 -20.71
C PRO A 61 19.84 -3.75 -20.20
N GLU A 62 19.54 -5.03 -20.36
CA GLU A 62 20.45 -6.10 -19.98
C GLU A 62 21.45 -6.36 -21.11
N GLY A 63 22.71 -6.57 -20.73
CA GLY A 63 23.78 -6.93 -21.67
C GLY A 63 24.38 -5.78 -22.50
N PRO A 64 25.42 -6.09 -23.30
CA PRO A 64 26.19 -5.09 -24.05
C PRO A 64 25.38 -4.40 -25.16
N TYR A 65 24.24 -4.98 -25.54
CA TYR A 65 23.38 -4.50 -26.62
C TYR A 65 22.05 -3.93 -26.16
N GLY A 66 21.73 -3.84 -24.87
CA GLY A 66 20.40 -3.39 -24.49
C GLY A 66 20.11 -1.91 -24.85
N HIS A 67 21.11 -1.12 -25.25
CA HIS A 67 20.87 0.18 -25.91
C HIS A 67 20.12 0.04 -27.26
N LEU A 68 20.33 -1.06 -27.98
CA LEU A 68 19.58 -1.42 -29.20
C LEU A 68 18.16 -1.85 -28.86
N GLU A 69 17.96 -2.60 -27.77
CA GLU A 69 16.63 -2.95 -27.27
C GLU A 69 15.83 -1.68 -26.90
N ILE A 70 16.44 -0.75 -26.16
CA ILE A 70 15.81 0.56 -25.87
C ILE A 70 15.48 1.33 -27.15
N LEU A 71 16.37 1.32 -28.14
CA LEU A 71 16.14 2.00 -29.42
C LEU A 71 14.99 1.36 -30.20
N GLU A 72 14.92 0.03 -30.22
CA GLU A 72 13.85 -0.73 -30.86
C GLU A 72 12.52 -0.54 -30.14
N GLU A 73 12.54 -0.56 -28.81
CA GLU A 73 11.38 -0.30 -27.97
C GLU A 73 10.88 1.13 -28.19
N ARG A 74 11.75 2.15 -28.11
CA ARG A 74 11.40 3.54 -28.45
C ARG A 74 10.85 3.67 -29.86
N ARG A 75 11.38 2.91 -30.82
CA ARG A 75 10.86 2.88 -32.19
C ARG A 75 9.46 2.27 -32.24
N LYS A 76 9.23 1.12 -31.59
CA LYS A 76 7.91 0.49 -31.44
C LYS A 76 6.94 1.41 -30.71
N THR A 77 7.38 2.11 -29.67
CA THR A 77 6.59 3.12 -28.95
C THR A 77 6.22 4.29 -29.87
N ARG A 78 7.15 4.82 -30.67
CA ARG A 78 6.85 5.89 -31.65
C ARG A 78 5.90 5.41 -32.74
N GLU A 79 6.09 4.20 -33.26
CA GLU A 79 5.20 3.59 -34.26
C GLU A 79 3.80 3.32 -33.66
N PHE A 80 3.74 2.90 -32.39
CA PHE A 80 2.50 2.73 -31.64
C PHE A 80 1.82 4.07 -31.32
N GLN A 81 2.56 5.10 -30.90
CA GLN A 81 2.09 6.48 -30.70
C GLN A 81 1.51 7.08 -31.99
N HIS A 82 2.10 6.73 -33.14
CA HIS A 82 1.54 7.10 -34.43
C HIS A 82 0.21 6.41 -34.74
N ARG A 83 -0.05 5.22 -34.14
CA ARG A 83 -1.27 4.42 -34.34
C ARG A 83 -2.35 4.64 -33.27
N LYS A 84 -1.97 4.95 -32.03
CA LYS A 84 -2.86 5.23 -30.90
C LYS A 84 -2.42 6.52 -30.21
N LYS A 85 -3.35 7.45 -29.99
CA LYS A 85 -3.09 8.80 -29.42
C LYS A 85 -2.56 8.81 -27.97
N PHE A 86 -2.38 7.66 -27.33
CA PHE A 86 -1.93 7.59 -25.93
C PHE A 86 -1.00 6.40 -25.72
N THR A 87 0.13 6.64 -25.03
CA THR A 87 0.99 5.60 -24.49
C THR A 87 0.77 5.58 -22.98
N PRO A 88 0.50 4.42 -22.35
CA PRO A 88 0.61 4.31 -20.90
C PRO A 88 2.07 4.56 -20.47
N ALA A 89 2.25 4.96 -19.21
CA ALA A 89 3.57 5.25 -18.65
C ALA A 89 4.34 3.95 -18.34
N GLY A 90 5.30 3.58 -19.19
CA GLY A 90 6.33 2.58 -18.90
C GLY A 90 5.91 1.11 -19.03
N GLY A 91 6.81 0.28 -19.58
CA GLY A 91 6.65 -1.17 -19.68
C GLY A 91 6.01 -1.68 -20.98
N GLU A 92 6.35 -2.90 -21.38
CA GLU A 92 5.80 -3.57 -22.56
C GLU A 92 4.33 -3.94 -22.34
N GLY A 93 3.43 -3.49 -23.22
CA GLY A 93 2.18 -4.17 -23.54
C GLY A 93 1.19 -4.44 -22.39
N ARG A 94 1.26 -3.72 -21.26
CA ARG A 94 0.32 -3.88 -20.14
C ARG A 94 -1.12 -3.61 -20.56
N GLU A 95 -2.05 -4.42 -20.06
CA GLU A 95 -3.47 -4.19 -20.29
C GLU A 95 -3.95 -3.00 -19.44
N ILE A 96 -5.11 -2.44 -19.78
CA ILE A 96 -5.67 -1.28 -19.06
C ILE A 96 -5.95 -1.63 -17.58
N MET A 97 -6.25 -2.89 -17.32
CA MET A 97 -6.49 -3.42 -15.97
C MET A 97 -5.22 -3.43 -15.11
N ASP A 98 -4.05 -3.54 -15.74
CA ASP A 98 -2.75 -3.63 -15.07
C ASP A 98 -2.13 -2.25 -14.78
N LEU A 99 -2.80 -1.18 -15.21
CA LEU A 99 -2.35 0.19 -14.98
C LEU A 99 -2.74 0.64 -13.57
N SER A 100 -1.78 1.25 -12.87
CA SER A 100 -2.06 2.05 -11.67
C SER A 100 -3.04 3.18 -12.02
N TRP A 101 -3.83 3.65 -11.06
CA TRP A 101 -4.82 4.71 -11.33
C TRP A 101 -4.13 6.00 -11.76
N LEU A 102 -2.96 6.30 -11.22
CA LEU A 102 -2.21 7.50 -11.60
C LEU A 102 -1.59 7.38 -13.00
N GLU A 103 -1.42 6.19 -13.57
CA GLU A 103 -0.89 6.04 -14.94
C GLU A 103 -1.84 6.56 -16.04
N PHE A 104 -3.09 6.88 -15.70
CA PHE A 104 -4.03 7.54 -16.61
C PHE A 104 -3.75 9.04 -16.82
N VAL A 105 -2.89 9.64 -15.98
CA VAL A 105 -2.49 11.06 -16.11
C VAL A 105 -1.01 11.21 -16.49
N PRO A 106 -0.64 12.31 -17.18
CA PRO A 106 0.75 12.60 -17.50
C PRO A 106 1.64 12.63 -16.25
N ARG A 107 2.88 12.18 -16.39
CA ARG A 107 3.84 12.06 -15.28
C ARG A 107 4.14 13.41 -14.61
N GLU A 108 3.96 14.52 -15.32
CA GLU A 108 4.20 15.88 -14.86
C GLU A 108 3.18 16.37 -13.83
N VAL A 109 2.00 15.76 -13.75
CA VAL A 109 0.89 16.22 -12.90
C VAL A 109 0.53 15.25 -11.77
N ARG A 110 1.29 14.15 -11.64
CA ARG A 110 1.10 13.15 -10.59
C ARG A 110 2.38 12.97 -9.79
N PRO A 111 2.28 12.47 -8.54
CA PRO A 111 3.46 12.00 -7.83
C PRO A 111 4.15 10.88 -8.61
N GLN A 112 5.45 10.75 -8.39
CA GLN A 112 6.28 9.65 -8.90
C GLN A 112 6.49 8.57 -7.84
N VAL A 113 6.37 8.92 -6.56
CA VAL A 113 6.46 7.98 -5.45
C VAL A 113 5.41 8.24 -4.39
N HIS A 114 5.01 7.18 -3.70
CA HIS A 114 4.35 7.23 -2.41
C HIS A 114 5.39 7.10 -1.29
N ILE A 115 5.19 7.78 -0.17
CA ILE A 115 5.95 7.53 1.06
C ILE A 115 5.06 6.68 1.95
N VAL A 116 5.46 5.44 2.18
CA VAL A 116 4.72 4.49 3.01
C VAL A 116 5.30 4.49 4.42
N ALA A 117 4.43 4.55 5.42
CA ALA A 117 4.77 4.48 6.83
C ALA A 117 3.60 3.88 7.65
N SER A 118 3.84 3.54 8.91
CA SER A 118 2.77 3.16 9.83
C SER A 118 1.85 4.34 10.15
N SER A 119 0.55 4.07 10.23
CA SER A 119 -0.47 5.08 10.51
C SER A 119 -0.37 5.60 11.94
N HIS A 120 -0.07 4.73 12.90
CA HIS A 120 0.13 5.11 14.31
C HIS A 120 1.38 5.96 14.52
N VAL A 121 2.34 5.92 13.60
CA VAL A 121 3.50 6.81 13.62
C VAL A 121 3.11 8.17 13.07
N LEU A 122 2.46 8.23 11.90
CA LEU A 122 2.09 9.52 11.29
C LEU A 122 1.04 10.28 12.10
N SER A 123 0.07 9.58 12.67
CA SER A 123 -1.03 10.20 13.40
C SER A 123 -1.29 9.49 14.75
N PRO A 124 -0.37 9.56 15.73
CA PRO A 124 -0.49 8.87 17.02
C PRO A 124 -1.82 9.13 17.74
N PHE A 125 -2.38 10.34 17.56
CA PHE A 125 -3.66 10.76 18.13
C PHE A 125 -4.89 10.01 17.61
N LEU A 126 -4.77 9.25 16.52
CA LEU A 126 -5.81 8.34 16.03
C LEU A 126 -5.74 6.95 16.68
N TRP A 127 -4.66 6.61 17.38
CA TRP A 127 -4.33 5.27 17.85
C TRP A 127 -4.28 5.20 19.38
N LYS A 128 -5.43 5.46 20.02
CA LYS A 128 -5.54 5.58 21.49
C LYS A 128 -5.12 4.32 22.25
N ASP A 129 -5.28 3.14 21.64
CA ASP A 129 -4.87 1.87 22.24
C ASP A 129 -3.34 1.74 22.31
N TYR A 130 -2.62 2.38 21.38
CA TYR A 130 -1.15 2.46 21.39
C TYR A 130 -0.66 3.61 22.27
N TYR A 131 -1.38 4.74 22.24
CA TYR A 131 -1.01 5.98 22.90
C TYR A 131 -2.12 6.45 23.84
N PRO A 132 -2.19 5.91 25.07
CA PRO A 132 -3.29 6.18 26.00
C PRO A 132 -3.18 7.55 26.70
N GLN A 133 -2.24 8.41 26.31
CA GLN A 133 -2.02 9.68 26.99
C GLN A 133 -3.14 10.68 26.67
N ASP A 134 -3.88 11.14 27.69
CA ASP A 134 -5.04 12.02 27.53
C ASP A 134 -4.75 13.31 26.76
N TRP A 135 -3.55 13.90 26.92
CA TRP A 135 -3.18 15.13 26.22
C TRP A 135 -3.15 14.96 24.70
N LEU A 136 -2.88 13.74 24.22
CA LEU A 136 -2.81 13.42 22.80
C LEU A 136 -4.19 13.55 22.13
N THR A 137 -5.28 13.41 22.88
CA THR A 137 -6.65 13.62 22.37
C THR A 137 -6.91 15.06 21.91
N GLN A 138 -6.06 16.01 22.32
CA GLN A 138 -6.15 17.40 21.91
C GLN A 138 -5.32 17.68 20.65
N VAL A 139 -4.42 16.76 20.27
CA VAL A 139 -3.59 16.87 19.07
C VAL A 139 -4.41 16.50 17.85
N ARG A 140 -4.27 17.30 16.79
CA ARG A 140 -4.95 17.12 15.51
C ARG A 140 -3.93 17.18 14.37
N GLN A 141 -4.38 16.78 13.20
CA GLN A 141 -3.57 16.73 11.98
C GLN A 141 -2.91 18.08 11.68
N GLU A 142 -3.64 19.18 11.82
CA GLU A 142 -3.16 20.54 11.55
C GLU A 142 -2.09 21.04 12.53
N HIS A 143 -1.90 20.35 13.67
CA HIS A 143 -0.82 20.65 14.60
C HIS A 143 0.50 19.98 14.17
N CYS A 144 0.47 19.08 13.19
CA CYS A 144 1.58 18.21 12.83
C CYS A 144 2.31 18.68 11.57
N THR A 145 3.63 18.45 11.54
CA THR A 145 4.49 18.60 10.36
C THR A 145 5.40 17.39 10.24
N TYR A 146 5.75 17.04 9.02
CA TYR A 146 6.37 15.76 8.71
C TYR A 146 7.69 15.96 7.98
N ALA A 147 8.68 15.13 8.30
CA ALA A 147 9.94 15.12 7.59
C ALA A 147 10.47 13.70 7.38
N LEU A 148 11.02 13.46 6.18
CA LEU A 148 11.90 12.32 5.91
C LEU A 148 13.36 12.76 6.07
N GLU A 149 14.14 11.94 6.75
CA GLU A 149 15.53 12.18 7.05
C GLU A 149 16.39 11.00 6.57
N VAL A 150 17.57 11.32 6.01
CA VAL A 150 18.54 10.32 5.57
C VAL A 150 19.68 10.33 6.58
N PHE A 151 19.95 9.21 7.24
CA PHE A 151 21.06 9.09 8.18
C PHE A 151 22.15 8.16 7.62
N ASP A 152 23.41 8.48 7.90
CA ASP A 152 24.53 7.59 7.62
C ASP A 152 24.82 6.75 8.85
N SER A 153 25.09 5.45 8.67
CA SER A 153 25.57 4.59 9.75
C SER A 153 26.89 5.07 10.35
N GLU A 154 27.71 5.78 9.56
CA GLU A 154 28.99 6.32 10.04
C GLU A 154 28.82 7.60 10.87
N ASN A 155 27.70 8.31 10.73
CA ASN A 155 27.38 9.52 11.48
C ASN A 155 25.88 9.61 11.79
N PRO A 156 25.37 8.81 12.75
CA PRO A 156 23.95 8.73 13.07
C PRO A 156 23.41 9.99 13.78
N ASN A 157 24.29 10.89 14.22
CA ASN A 157 23.92 12.11 14.94
C ASN A 157 23.52 13.27 14.03
N GLU A 158 23.84 13.21 12.73
CA GLU A 158 23.56 14.28 11.77
C GLU A 158 22.88 13.71 10.53
N SER A 159 21.67 14.19 10.22
CA SER A 159 20.99 13.80 8.99
C SER A 159 21.70 14.40 7.77
N LEU A 160 21.96 13.56 6.77
CA LEU A 160 22.54 13.95 5.49
C LEU A 160 21.59 14.85 4.69
N ALA A 161 20.28 14.64 4.87
CA ALA A 161 19.22 15.48 4.33
C ALA A 161 17.97 15.37 5.20
N LYS A 162 17.19 16.45 5.21
CA LYS A 162 15.86 16.53 5.84
C LYS A 162 14.89 17.13 4.83
N ILE A 163 13.83 16.39 4.52
CA ILE A 163 12.91 16.67 3.43
C ILE A 163 11.50 16.80 4.00
N GLY A 164 10.84 17.93 3.77
CA GLY A 164 9.48 18.17 4.24
C GLY A 164 8.43 17.42 3.41
N LEU A 165 7.41 16.89 4.09
CA LEU A 165 6.29 16.19 3.46
C LEU A 165 5.03 17.06 3.46
N ASP A 166 4.02 16.62 2.72
CA ASP A 166 2.66 17.17 2.79
C ASP A 166 2.11 17.07 4.23
N SER A 167 1.16 17.92 4.58
CA SER A 167 0.46 17.90 5.87
C SER A 167 -0.67 16.86 5.93
N THR A 168 -1.02 16.21 4.82
CA THR A 168 -2.22 15.36 4.73
C THR A 168 -1.89 13.91 4.37
N PRO A 169 -1.61 13.03 5.35
CA PRO A 169 -1.46 11.61 5.11
C PRO A 169 -2.81 10.99 4.76
N PHE A 170 -2.77 10.01 3.86
CA PHE A 170 -3.87 9.11 3.59
C PHE A 170 -3.77 7.93 4.56
N HIS A 171 -4.83 7.64 5.29
CA HIS A 171 -4.92 6.49 6.18
C HIS A 171 -5.72 5.36 5.51
N HIS A 172 -5.39 4.11 5.83
CA HIS A 172 -6.16 2.97 5.34
C HIS A 172 -7.64 3.09 5.77
N PRO A 173 -8.61 2.96 4.83
CA PRO A 173 -10.03 3.22 5.13
C PRO A 173 -10.63 2.24 6.16
N GLU A 174 -10.10 1.02 6.23
CA GLU A 174 -10.50 0.01 7.22
C GLU A 174 -9.77 0.12 8.57
N GLY A 175 -8.98 1.19 8.79
CA GLY A 175 -8.26 1.39 10.05
C GLY A 175 -7.04 0.47 10.25
N ARG A 176 -6.47 -0.06 9.16
CA ARG A 176 -5.19 -0.79 9.22
C ARG A 176 -4.06 0.19 9.50
N ASP A 177 -3.01 -0.30 10.13
CA ASP A 177 -1.87 0.52 10.55
C ASP A 177 -0.88 0.80 9.40
N ILE A 178 -1.39 1.44 8.36
CA ILE A 178 -0.62 1.84 7.20
C ILE A 178 -1.15 3.15 6.65
N SER A 179 -0.23 3.98 6.19
CA SER A 179 -0.49 5.29 5.66
C SER A 179 0.43 5.63 4.50
N VAL A 180 -0.07 6.47 3.61
CA VAL A 180 0.68 7.05 2.50
C VAL A 180 0.72 8.55 2.67
N ILE A 181 1.89 9.15 2.47
CA ILE A 181 2.07 10.60 2.42
C ILE A 181 2.94 10.96 1.21
N HIS A 182 2.95 12.22 0.81
CA HIS A 182 3.68 12.69 -0.38
C HIS A 182 4.65 13.80 -0.03
N PHE A 183 5.60 14.06 -0.92
CA PHE A 183 6.52 15.18 -0.77
C PHE A 183 5.80 16.52 -0.94
N LYS A 184 6.23 17.52 -0.17
CA LYS A 184 5.82 18.90 -0.40
C LYS A 184 6.42 19.47 -1.71
N GLU A 185 7.66 19.08 -2.03
CA GLU A 185 8.37 19.48 -3.24
C GLU A 185 9.04 18.24 -3.88
N GLU A 186 8.30 17.46 -4.66
CA GLU A 186 8.74 16.14 -5.11
C GLU A 186 10.02 16.16 -5.96
N GLU A 187 10.09 16.99 -7.01
CA GLU A 187 11.19 16.95 -7.98
C GLU A 187 12.56 17.23 -7.32
N SER A 188 12.64 18.28 -6.49
CA SER A 188 13.86 18.66 -5.76
C SER A 188 14.24 17.60 -4.72
N SER A 189 13.25 17.00 -4.06
CA SER A 189 13.40 15.94 -3.07
C SER A 189 13.95 14.66 -3.70
N LEU A 190 13.35 14.17 -4.77
CA LEU A 190 13.79 12.97 -5.47
C LEU A 190 15.19 13.12 -6.05
N LYS A 191 15.53 14.31 -6.58
CA LYS A 191 16.90 14.59 -7.03
C LYS A 191 17.91 14.47 -5.87
N THR A 192 17.57 15.01 -4.71
CA THR A 192 18.41 14.93 -3.50
C THR A 192 18.57 13.48 -3.03
N LEU A 193 17.47 12.75 -2.90
CA LEU A 193 17.45 11.35 -2.46
C LEU A 193 18.21 10.43 -3.42
N LYS A 194 18.05 10.64 -4.72
CA LYS A 194 18.81 9.91 -5.76
C LYS A 194 20.32 10.14 -5.63
N ASN A 195 20.74 11.39 -5.39
CA ASN A 195 22.16 11.72 -5.19
C ASN A 195 22.73 11.10 -3.90
N LEU A 196 21.89 10.89 -2.89
CA LEU A 196 22.26 10.22 -1.64
C LEU A 196 22.25 8.69 -1.72
N GLY A 197 21.79 8.11 -2.85
CA GLY A 197 21.74 6.66 -3.03
C GLY A 197 20.53 5.99 -2.37
N VAL A 198 19.44 6.74 -2.18
CA VAL A 198 18.15 6.20 -1.72
C VAL A 198 17.46 5.48 -2.87
N LYS A 199 17.00 4.26 -2.61
CA LYS A 199 16.27 3.43 -3.58
C LYS A 199 14.77 3.61 -3.43
N ILE A 200 14.11 3.65 -4.58
CA ILE A 200 12.66 3.48 -4.71
C ILE A 200 12.39 1.98 -4.70
N GLN A 201 11.48 1.54 -3.85
CA GLN A 201 10.99 0.16 -3.79
C GLN A 201 9.82 -0.02 -4.75
N TYR A 202 9.59 -1.25 -5.16
CA TYR A 202 8.47 -1.63 -6.02
C TYR A 202 7.79 -2.86 -5.42
N LEU A 203 6.47 -2.91 -5.52
CA LEU A 203 5.68 -4.04 -5.04
C LEU A 203 6.20 -5.34 -5.66
N ARG A 204 6.26 -6.39 -4.83
CA ARG A 204 6.46 -7.76 -5.29
C ARG A 204 5.43 -8.11 -6.37
N SER A 205 5.88 -8.86 -7.38
CA SER A 205 5.00 -9.34 -8.45
C SER A 205 3.80 -10.11 -7.85
N PRO A 206 2.56 -9.84 -8.29
CA PRO A 206 1.38 -10.57 -7.82
C PRO A 206 1.42 -12.06 -8.18
N GLU A 207 2.21 -12.45 -9.19
CA GLU A 207 2.39 -13.85 -9.59
C GLU A 207 3.29 -14.62 -8.60
N LYS A 208 4.09 -13.92 -7.79
CA LYS A 208 5.05 -14.52 -6.88
C LYS A 208 4.39 -14.78 -5.53
N MET A 209 3.88 -15.99 -5.36
CA MET A 209 3.26 -16.46 -4.12
C MET A 209 4.25 -16.43 -2.94
N TYR A 210 3.73 -16.22 -1.74
CA TYR A 210 4.51 -16.26 -0.51
C TYR A 210 4.69 -17.70 -0.04
N GLU A 211 5.91 -18.06 0.35
CA GLU A 211 6.21 -19.41 0.81
C GLU A 211 6.57 -19.43 2.31
N LYS A 212 6.05 -20.42 3.05
CA LYS A 212 6.46 -20.63 4.43
C LYS A 212 7.96 -20.95 4.48
N GLY A 213 8.70 -20.22 5.32
CA GLY A 213 10.15 -20.30 5.44
C GLY A 213 10.90 -19.41 4.45
N GLU A 214 10.19 -18.62 3.63
CA GLU A 214 10.79 -17.62 2.77
C GLU A 214 11.59 -16.60 3.58
N THR A 215 12.75 -16.19 3.04
CA THR A 215 13.65 -15.24 3.69
C THR A 215 13.11 -13.83 3.54
N MET A 216 12.91 -13.15 4.66
CA MET A 216 12.45 -11.77 4.71
C MET A 216 13.58 -10.88 5.23
N TYR A 217 13.78 -9.73 4.60
CA TYR A 217 14.77 -8.73 4.97
C TYR A 217 14.05 -7.49 5.49
N PHE A 218 14.32 -7.14 6.73
CA PHE A 218 13.83 -5.93 7.38
C PHE A 218 14.94 -4.89 7.30
N ASP A 219 14.66 -3.73 6.70
CA ASP A 219 15.65 -2.65 6.54
C ASP A 219 15.00 -1.34 7.00
N GLY A 220 15.43 -0.81 8.15
CA GLY A 220 14.76 0.31 8.82
C GLY A 220 15.70 1.11 9.72
N TYR A 221 15.13 1.87 10.64
CA TYR A 221 15.86 2.61 11.65
C TYR A 221 15.35 2.28 13.05
N VAL A 222 16.29 2.08 13.98
CA VAL A 222 16.00 2.06 15.41
C VAL A 222 16.01 3.48 15.93
N VAL A 223 15.08 3.79 16.82
CA VAL A 223 15.12 5.01 17.61
C VAL A 223 15.65 4.64 18.99
N SER A 224 16.90 5.01 19.29
CA SER A 224 17.45 4.76 20.62
C SER A 224 17.83 6.07 21.30
N GLU A 225 17.72 6.08 22.62
CA GLU A 225 18.44 7.08 23.42
C GLU A 225 19.95 6.83 23.23
N PRO A 226 20.78 7.89 23.12
CA PRO A 226 22.22 7.72 23.05
C PRO A 226 22.66 7.04 24.33
N ASN A 227 23.32 5.89 24.18
CA ASN A 227 23.69 5.03 25.28
C ASN A 227 24.65 5.77 26.22
N THR A 228 24.10 6.37 27.28
CA THR A 228 24.88 7.12 28.26
C THR A 228 25.88 6.23 29.00
N ALA A 229 25.68 4.91 28.98
CA ALA A 229 26.56 3.91 29.59
C ALA A 229 27.93 3.76 28.88
N ASP A 230 28.02 4.06 27.59
CA ASP A 230 29.28 3.99 26.83
C ASP A 230 30.08 5.31 26.89
N ASP A 231 29.48 6.36 27.46
CA ASP A 231 30.18 7.60 27.72
C ASP A 231 31.12 7.37 28.92
N GLN A 232 32.42 7.25 28.68
CA GLN A 232 33.44 6.92 29.69
C GLN A 232 33.45 7.88 30.92
N GLN A 233 32.73 9.01 30.86
CA GLN A 233 32.54 9.96 31.95
C GLN A 233 31.29 9.71 32.83
N TYR A 234 30.39 8.79 32.47
CA TYR A 234 29.09 8.62 33.13
C TYR A 234 29.19 8.26 34.62
N GLY A 235 30.29 7.62 35.03
CA GLY A 235 30.50 7.21 36.43
C GLY A 235 30.98 8.30 37.40
N SER A 236 31.26 9.54 36.95
CA SER A 236 31.96 10.53 37.81
C SER A 236 31.34 11.92 37.89
N LYS A 237 30.21 12.18 37.24
CA LYS A 237 29.45 13.42 37.45
C LYS A 237 28.15 13.12 38.20
N PRO A 238 27.96 13.62 39.42
CA PRO A 238 26.65 13.55 40.06
C PRO A 238 25.64 14.23 39.12
N VAL A 239 24.54 13.55 38.83
CA VAL A 239 23.41 14.09 38.07
C VAL A 239 22.80 15.20 38.92
N ASN A 240 23.36 16.40 38.84
CA ASN A 240 22.75 17.59 39.38
C ASN A 240 21.51 17.84 38.53
N HIS A 241 20.33 17.49 39.05
CA HIS A 241 19.03 17.98 38.58
C HIS A 241 18.88 19.49 38.87
N GLY A 242 19.93 20.26 38.59
CA GLY A 242 19.92 21.70 38.68
C GLY A 242 18.85 22.23 37.74
N ASN A 243 17.99 23.08 38.30
CA ASN A 243 16.79 23.68 37.71
C ASN A 243 17.14 24.69 36.59
N THR A 244 17.99 24.32 35.65
CA THR A 244 18.26 25.11 34.45
C THR A 244 17.17 24.80 33.45
N ASN A 245 16.39 25.83 33.10
CA ASN A 245 15.47 25.86 31.96
C ASN A 245 16.17 25.64 30.59
N ASP A 246 17.30 24.93 30.58
CA ASP A 246 17.98 24.53 29.37
C ASP A 246 17.11 23.47 28.72
N LYS A 247 16.68 23.78 27.49
CA LYS A 247 15.84 22.93 26.65
C LYS A 247 16.40 21.51 26.70
N ILE A 248 15.63 20.57 27.25
CA ILE A 248 15.94 19.15 27.14
C ILE A 248 15.74 18.82 25.66
N GLU A 249 16.81 18.94 24.88
CA GLU A 249 16.81 18.54 23.48
C GLU A 249 16.62 17.02 23.42
N ASP A 250 15.69 16.55 22.59
CA ASP A 250 15.50 15.13 22.34
C ASP A 250 16.78 14.54 21.75
N LEU A 251 17.56 13.88 22.60
CA LEU A 251 18.85 13.31 22.23
C LEU A 251 18.73 12.01 21.44
N ARG A 252 17.51 11.46 21.27
CA ARG A 252 17.32 10.20 20.54
C ARG A 252 17.80 10.36 19.10
N VAL A 253 18.47 9.33 18.61
CA VAL A 253 19.09 9.30 17.28
C VAL A 253 18.59 8.09 16.50
N PHE A 254 18.62 8.20 15.18
CA PHE A 254 18.25 7.12 14.28
C PHE A 254 19.47 6.28 13.95
N TYR A 255 19.40 4.97 14.22
CA TYR A 255 20.42 4.01 13.82
C TYR A 255 19.90 3.11 12.70
N PRO A 256 20.55 3.07 11.52
CA PRO A 256 20.19 2.10 10.49
C PRO A 256 20.25 0.68 11.05
N HIS A 257 19.23 -0.11 10.79
CA HIS A 257 19.12 -1.48 11.29
C HIS A 257 18.62 -2.42 10.20
N LYS A 258 19.22 -3.61 10.20
CA LYS A 258 18.92 -4.66 9.24
C LYS A 258 18.79 -5.97 9.99
N GLU A 259 17.71 -6.67 9.72
CA GLU A 259 17.46 -7.98 10.30
C GLU A 259 16.97 -8.95 9.23
N ILE A 260 17.29 -10.23 9.39
CA ILE A 260 16.86 -11.30 8.50
C ILE A 260 15.90 -12.19 9.27
N GLY A 261 14.68 -12.32 8.76
CA GLY A 261 13.67 -13.22 9.29
C GLY A 261 13.25 -14.30 8.31
N LYS A 262 12.35 -15.16 8.79
CA LYS A 262 11.71 -16.24 8.03
C LYS A 262 10.20 -16.13 8.16
N LEU A 263 9.48 -16.07 7.04
CA LEU A 263 8.02 -16.08 7.06
C LEU A 263 7.53 -17.36 7.73
N SER A 264 6.85 -17.25 8.87
CA SER A 264 6.50 -18.40 9.72
C SER A 264 5.01 -18.67 9.73
N PHE A 265 4.21 -17.60 9.76
CA PHE A 265 2.75 -17.64 9.89
C PHE A 265 2.11 -16.47 9.15
N HIS A 266 0.85 -16.60 8.74
CA HIS A 266 0.08 -15.51 8.16
C HIS A 266 -1.41 -15.65 8.49
N THR A 267 -2.09 -14.50 8.53
CA THR A 267 -3.55 -14.36 8.46
C THR A 267 -3.93 -13.81 7.08
N ASN A 268 -5.19 -13.43 6.88
CA ASN A 268 -5.66 -12.80 5.64
C ASN A 268 -5.10 -11.39 5.43
N ASP A 269 -4.71 -10.72 6.52
CA ASP A 269 -4.36 -9.30 6.56
C ASP A 269 -2.96 -9.01 7.08
N ARG A 270 -2.33 -9.97 7.77
CA ARG A 270 -1.03 -9.80 8.43
C ARG A 270 -0.16 -11.01 8.26
N PHE A 271 1.12 -10.77 8.05
CA PHE A 271 2.13 -11.80 7.94
C PHE A 271 3.08 -11.69 9.13
N PHE A 272 3.61 -12.83 9.56
CA PHE A 272 4.48 -12.93 10.71
C PHE A 272 5.79 -13.61 10.29
N ALA A 273 6.90 -12.94 10.57
CA ALA A 273 8.22 -13.51 10.35
C ALA A 273 8.94 -13.70 11.68
N THR A 274 9.54 -14.87 11.86
CA THR A 274 10.43 -15.13 12.98
C THR A 274 11.80 -14.55 12.68
N THR A 275 12.33 -13.75 13.59
CA THR A 275 13.67 -13.16 13.55
C THR A 275 14.54 -13.76 14.67
N PRO A 276 15.88 -13.68 14.59
CA PRO A 276 16.76 -14.15 15.66
C PRO A 276 16.48 -13.48 17.01
N GLU A 277 16.19 -12.18 16.97
CA GLU A 277 15.76 -11.36 18.10
C GLU A 277 14.50 -10.57 17.70
N PRO A 278 13.60 -10.23 18.64
CA PRO A 278 12.48 -9.34 18.35
C PRO A 278 12.99 -8.04 17.72
N LEU A 279 12.30 -7.54 16.68
CA LEU A 279 12.73 -6.28 16.06
C LEU A 279 12.71 -5.15 17.11
N PRO A 280 13.68 -4.23 17.07
CA PRO A 280 13.72 -3.11 17.99
C PRO A 280 12.71 -2.02 17.63
N GLU A 281 12.43 -1.12 18.58
CA GLU A 281 11.52 0.01 18.39
C GLU A 281 12.03 0.97 17.29
N GLY A 282 11.09 1.57 16.56
CA GLY A 282 11.37 2.48 15.43
C GLY A 282 11.30 1.83 14.05
N LEU A 283 11.26 0.48 13.97
CA LEU A 283 11.12 -0.22 12.69
C LEU A 283 9.71 -0.19 12.10
N CYS A 284 8.68 0.22 12.85
CA CYS A 284 7.33 0.40 12.29
C CYS A 284 7.38 1.28 11.03
N GLY A 285 6.75 0.84 9.94
CA GLY A 285 6.79 1.49 8.63
C GLY A 285 8.00 1.13 7.76
N ALA A 286 8.92 0.29 8.24
CA ALA A 286 10.05 -0.18 7.44
C ALA A 286 9.59 -1.14 6.33
N PRO A 287 10.23 -1.12 5.14
CA PRO A 287 9.96 -2.09 4.09
C PRO A 287 10.40 -3.50 4.52
N VAL A 288 9.58 -4.49 4.18
CA VAL A 288 9.94 -5.91 4.22
C VAL A 288 10.23 -6.36 2.80
N LEU A 289 11.41 -6.92 2.56
CA LEU A 289 11.88 -7.31 1.23
C LEU A 289 12.16 -8.81 1.16
N ASP A 290 12.06 -9.40 -0.02
CA ASP A 290 12.54 -10.79 -0.25
C ASP A 290 14.01 -10.83 -0.68
N SER A 291 14.48 -12.02 -1.07
CA SER A 291 15.85 -12.24 -1.58
C SER A 291 16.17 -11.52 -2.88
N ASP A 292 15.16 -11.21 -3.69
CA ASP A 292 15.31 -10.48 -4.95
C ASP A 292 15.25 -8.96 -4.72
N GLY A 293 14.91 -8.54 -3.50
CA GLY A 293 14.78 -7.15 -3.10
C GLY A 293 13.45 -6.53 -3.50
N GLU A 294 12.43 -7.35 -3.79
CA GLU A 294 11.07 -6.89 -4.07
C GLU A 294 10.31 -6.63 -2.76
N LEU A 295 9.41 -5.65 -2.77
CA LEU A 295 8.66 -5.26 -1.58
C LEU A 295 7.55 -6.26 -1.26
N CYS A 296 7.79 -7.04 -0.20
CA CYS A 296 6.86 -8.01 0.37
C CYS A 296 5.82 -7.38 1.32
N GLY A 297 6.06 -6.18 1.81
CA GLY A 297 5.15 -5.52 2.74
C GLY A 297 5.79 -4.40 3.54
N THR A 298 5.12 -3.98 4.61
CA THR A 298 5.63 -2.98 5.56
C THR A 298 5.48 -3.48 6.99
N VAL A 299 6.49 -3.26 7.83
CA VAL A 299 6.44 -3.60 9.25
C VAL A 299 5.30 -2.83 9.91
N GLU A 300 4.41 -3.57 10.57
CA GLU A 300 3.31 -3.02 11.36
C GLU A 300 3.74 -2.88 12.82
N GLY A 301 4.37 -3.93 13.37
CA GLY A 301 4.83 -3.93 14.75
C GLY A 301 5.54 -5.22 15.15
N ILE A 302 5.79 -5.37 16.44
CA ILE A 302 6.43 -6.55 17.04
C ILE A 302 5.44 -7.22 17.97
N VAL A 303 5.29 -8.53 17.85
CA VAL A 303 4.49 -9.31 18.80
C VAL A 303 5.25 -9.41 20.12
N PRO A 304 4.64 -9.10 21.28
CA PRO A 304 5.30 -9.22 22.57
C PRO A 304 5.92 -10.60 22.82
N VAL A 305 7.08 -10.64 23.47
CA VAL A 305 7.79 -11.90 23.77
C VAL A 305 7.05 -12.79 24.77
N ASP A 306 6.12 -12.22 25.54
CA ASP A 306 5.25 -12.90 26.50
C ASP A 306 3.84 -13.16 25.95
N HIS A 307 3.67 -13.08 24.62
CA HIS A 307 2.40 -13.33 23.96
C HIS A 307 1.91 -14.76 24.21
N LYS A 308 0.60 -14.91 24.48
CA LYS A 308 -0.02 -16.21 24.86
C LYS A 308 0.17 -17.30 23.81
N ASP A 309 0.24 -16.93 22.54
CA ASP A 309 0.63 -17.85 21.45
C ASP A 309 2.13 -17.78 21.24
N GLU A 310 2.85 -18.78 21.77
CA GLU A 310 4.31 -18.92 21.67
C GLU A 310 4.82 -18.95 20.22
N ARG A 311 3.97 -19.31 19.25
CA ARG A 311 4.36 -19.33 17.84
C ARG A 311 4.51 -17.93 17.25
N LEU A 312 3.84 -16.94 17.84
CA LEU A 312 3.85 -15.55 17.40
C LEU A 312 4.76 -14.69 18.27
N ALA A 313 4.99 -15.09 19.52
CA ALA A 313 5.79 -14.33 20.48
C ALA A 313 7.14 -13.89 19.89
N GLY A 314 7.45 -12.59 19.96
CA GLY A 314 8.67 -11.99 19.42
C GLY A 314 8.75 -11.90 17.89
N SER A 315 7.73 -12.36 17.15
CA SER A 315 7.72 -12.28 15.68
C SER A 315 7.49 -10.85 15.20
N ALA A 316 8.10 -10.52 14.06
CA ALA A 316 7.80 -9.31 13.32
C ALA A 316 6.45 -9.46 12.60
N ALA A 317 5.50 -8.58 12.89
CA ALA A 317 4.23 -8.50 12.17
C ALA A 317 4.34 -7.46 11.05
N PHE A 318 3.89 -7.81 9.85
CA PHE A 318 3.93 -6.90 8.70
C PHE A 318 2.68 -7.03 7.83
N ILE A 319 2.29 -5.92 7.21
CA ILE A 319 1.20 -5.85 6.24
C ILE A 319 1.75 -6.29 4.88
N PRO A 320 1.21 -7.34 4.26
CA PRO A 320 1.76 -7.91 3.03
C PRO A 320 1.51 -7.00 1.82
N SER A 321 2.30 -7.20 0.76
CA SER A 321 2.31 -6.33 -0.42
C SER A 321 0.97 -6.22 -1.14
N TYR A 322 0.14 -7.28 -1.14
CA TYR A 322 -1.16 -7.24 -1.80
C TYR A 322 -2.16 -6.34 -1.06
N VAL A 323 -2.10 -6.29 0.28
CA VAL A 323 -2.89 -5.33 1.08
C VAL A 323 -2.41 -3.91 0.81
N LEU A 324 -1.09 -3.70 0.79
CA LEU A 324 -0.50 -2.41 0.43
C LEU A 324 -0.89 -1.99 -0.99
N ALA A 325 -0.92 -2.92 -1.96
CA ALA A 325 -1.32 -2.65 -3.34
C ALA A 325 -2.78 -2.18 -3.42
N SER A 326 -3.71 -2.86 -2.74
CA SER A 326 -5.11 -2.44 -2.67
C SER A 326 -5.28 -1.07 -2.02
N PHE A 327 -4.49 -0.78 -0.99
CA PHE A 327 -4.50 0.53 -0.34
C PHE A 327 -3.96 1.64 -1.26
N VAL A 328 -2.85 1.39 -1.95
CA VAL A 328 -2.29 2.32 -2.95
C VAL A 328 -3.30 2.57 -4.06
N ASP A 329 -3.97 1.54 -4.57
CA ASP A 329 -5.03 1.68 -5.59
C ASP A 329 -6.16 2.61 -5.11
N TYR A 330 -6.58 2.47 -3.84
CA TYR A 330 -7.56 3.37 -3.22
C TYR A 330 -7.07 4.83 -3.16
N VAL A 331 -5.84 5.07 -2.70
CA VAL A 331 -5.25 6.41 -2.59
C VAL A 331 -5.09 7.05 -3.97
N GLU A 332 -4.53 6.31 -4.92
CA GLU A 332 -4.31 6.77 -6.28
C GLU A 332 -5.62 7.10 -7.00
N ARG A 333 -6.68 6.33 -6.80
CA ARG A 333 -8.01 6.64 -7.35
C ARG A 333 -8.55 7.96 -6.81
N GLY A 334 -8.37 8.21 -5.51
CA GLY A 334 -8.75 9.48 -4.89
C GLY A 334 -7.96 10.67 -5.45
N LEU A 335 -6.64 10.52 -5.58
CA LEU A 335 -5.78 11.52 -6.19
C LEU A 335 -6.16 11.79 -7.65
N LEU A 336 -6.43 10.73 -8.42
CA LEU A 336 -6.84 10.83 -9.81
C LEU A 336 -8.14 11.64 -9.97
N GLN A 337 -9.11 11.43 -9.06
CA GLN A 337 -10.35 12.21 -9.02
C GLN A 337 -10.11 13.71 -8.74
N LEU A 338 -9.08 14.04 -7.96
CA LEU A 338 -8.70 15.44 -7.68
C LEU A 338 -7.95 16.09 -8.83
N ILE A 339 -7.15 15.31 -9.58
CA ILE A 339 -6.31 15.79 -10.68
C ILE A 339 -7.11 15.93 -11.98
N MET A 340 -8.00 14.96 -12.27
CA MET A 340 -8.72 14.90 -13.55
C MET A 340 -10.09 15.57 -13.51
N PRO A 341 -10.53 16.18 -14.63
CA PRO A 341 -11.95 16.50 -14.86
C PRO A 341 -12.86 15.28 -14.65
N GLU A 342 -14.06 15.50 -14.15
CA GLU A 342 -15.01 14.43 -13.77
C GLU A 342 -15.33 13.47 -14.92
N ASP A 343 -15.51 14.00 -16.13
CA ASP A 343 -15.78 13.20 -17.34
C ASP A 343 -14.62 12.29 -17.71
N LEU A 344 -13.37 12.80 -17.67
CA LEU A 344 -12.17 12.00 -17.90
C LEU A 344 -11.93 10.97 -16.80
N PHE A 345 -12.21 11.31 -15.55
CA PHE A 345 -12.17 10.37 -14.43
C PHE A 345 -13.16 9.21 -14.65
N GLN A 346 -14.41 9.49 -15.01
CA GLN A 346 -15.37 8.42 -15.31
C GLN A 346 -14.97 7.57 -16.52
N MET A 347 -14.31 8.17 -17.53
CA MET A 347 -13.73 7.40 -18.63
C MET A 347 -12.62 6.45 -18.15
N ALA A 348 -11.71 6.91 -17.29
CA ALA A 348 -10.66 6.06 -16.71
C ALA A 348 -11.25 4.91 -15.87
N VAL A 349 -12.25 5.21 -15.03
CA VAL A 349 -12.97 4.19 -14.23
C VAL A 349 -13.66 3.16 -15.14
N THR A 350 -14.31 3.62 -16.21
CA THR A 350 -14.97 2.74 -17.18
C THR A 350 -13.95 1.86 -17.90
N ALA A 351 -12.82 2.45 -18.33
CA ALA A 351 -11.76 1.71 -19.00
C ALA A 351 -11.15 0.63 -18.09
N LYS A 352 -10.84 0.96 -16.84
CA LYS A 352 -10.30 0.02 -15.83
C LYS A 352 -11.33 -1.00 -15.32
N LYS A 353 -12.63 -0.84 -15.59
CA LYS A 353 -13.65 -1.86 -15.27
C LYS A 353 -14.01 -2.76 -16.46
N THR A 354 -13.90 -2.23 -17.68
CA THR A 354 -14.36 -2.91 -18.90
C THR A 354 -13.22 -3.43 -19.78
N ASN A 355 -11.97 -3.15 -19.40
CA ASN A 355 -10.77 -3.39 -20.21
C ASN A 355 -10.88 -2.81 -21.64
N SER A 356 -11.62 -1.70 -21.83
CA SER A 356 -11.92 -1.13 -23.14
C SER A 356 -11.94 0.40 -23.13
N ILE A 357 -11.13 1.01 -23.99
CA ILE A 357 -11.17 2.46 -24.25
C ILE A 357 -12.34 2.72 -25.21
N GLY A 358 -13.44 3.27 -24.70
CA GLY A 358 -14.60 3.65 -25.51
C GLY A 358 -15.68 2.57 -25.68
N GLY A 359 -15.66 1.52 -24.85
CA GLY A 359 -16.68 0.46 -24.82
C GLY A 359 -17.85 0.70 -23.85
N GLY A 360 -17.70 1.62 -22.89
CA GLY A 360 -18.83 2.09 -22.08
C GLY A 360 -19.72 3.01 -22.91
N LEU A 361 -21.03 2.84 -22.77
CA LEU A 361 -22.09 3.60 -23.46
C LEU A 361 -21.97 5.13 -23.26
N PHE A 362 -21.05 5.78 -23.98
CA PHE A 362 -21.05 7.24 -24.20
C PHE A 362 -21.62 7.55 -25.59
N LYS A 363 -22.51 6.71 -26.11
CA LYS A 363 -23.41 7.20 -27.16
C LYS A 363 -24.40 8.10 -26.45
N ALA A 364 -24.28 9.40 -26.72
CA ALA A 364 -25.37 10.31 -26.47
C ALA A 364 -26.67 9.63 -26.94
N ASP A 365 -27.73 9.71 -26.13
CA ASP A 365 -29.03 9.31 -26.61
C ASP A 365 -29.40 10.13 -27.86
N LYS A 366 -30.54 9.80 -28.49
CA LYS A 366 -30.97 10.50 -29.71
C LYS A 366 -31.14 12.01 -29.50
N ASP A 367 -31.19 12.46 -28.25
CA ASP A 367 -31.40 13.85 -27.84
C ASP A 367 -30.09 14.55 -27.41
N GLY A 368 -28.92 13.89 -27.53
CA GLY A 368 -27.63 14.48 -27.22
C GLY A 368 -27.24 14.41 -25.73
N ASN A 369 -28.00 13.71 -24.90
CA ASN A 369 -27.71 13.58 -23.47
C ASN A 369 -26.83 12.35 -23.20
N TYR A 370 -25.78 12.56 -22.42
CA TYR A 370 -24.97 11.48 -21.88
C TYR A 370 -25.73 10.84 -20.72
N THR A 371 -26.05 9.55 -20.83
CA THR A 371 -26.66 8.81 -19.73
C THR A 371 -25.67 8.75 -18.58
N LYS A 372 -25.99 9.41 -17.46
CA LYS A 372 -25.26 9.34 -16.19
C LYS A 372 -25.41 7.96 -15.56
N GLU A 373 -24.93 6.92 -16.24
CA GLU A 373 -25.04 5.54 -15.77
C GLU A 373 -23.84 5.20 -14.88
N THR A 374 -23.91 5.65 -13.62
CA THR A 374 -22.98 5.24 -12.56
C THR A 374 -23.69 4.62 -11.36
N ASN A 375 -25.01 4.45 -11.37
CA ASN A 375 -25.68 3.80 -10.25
C ASN A 375 -25.75 2.28 -10.46
N TRP A 376 -24.97 1.53 -9.68
CA TRP A 376 -25.00 0.07 -9.63
C TRP A 376 -26.41 -0.44 -9.27
N GLU A 377 -27.18 0.36 -8.52
CA GLU A 377 -28.60 0.12 -8.25
C GLU A 377 -29.42 0.13 -9.54
N GLU A 378 -29.16 1.04 -10.48
CA GLU A 378 -29.87 1.09 -11.76
C GLU A 378 -29.47 -0.06 -12.70
N ALA A 379 -28.23 -0.57 -12.62
CA ALA A 379 -27.81 -1.76 -13.36
C ALA A 379 -28.47 -3.02 -12.80
N HIS A 380 -28.51 -3.16 -11.47
CA HIS A 380 -29.24 -4.21 -10.76
C HIS A 380 -30.75 -4.16 -11.06
N ASP A 381 -31.35 -2.97 -11.01
CA ASP A 381 -32.77 -2.76 -11.30
C ASP A 381 -33.12 -3.05 -12.75
N ARG A 382 -32.22 -2.74 -13.70
CA ARG A 382 -32.39 -3.14 -15.11
C ARG A 382 -32.28 -4.65 -15.29
N ALA A 383 -31.35 -5.32 -14.63
CA ALA A 383 -31.24 -6.77 -14.65
C ALA A 383 -32.50 -7.44 -14.06
N LEU A 384 -32.98 -6.95 -12.92
CA LEU A 384 -34.24 -7.36 -12.30
C LEU A 384 -35.44 -7.11 -13.22
N LYS A 385 -35.52 -5.95 -13.86
CA LYS A 385 -36.60 -5.61 -14.80
C LYS A 385 -36.56 -6.49 -16.05
N ALA A 386 -35.37 -6.84 -16.54
CA ALA A 386 -35.21 -7.77 -17.65
C ALA A 386 -35.62 -9.20 -17.27
N LEU A 387 -35.27 -9.66 -16.06
CA LEU A 387 -35.73 -10.92 -15.48
C LEU A 387 -37.26 -10.96 -15.37
N LYS A 388 -37.87 -9.93 -14.73
CA LYS A 388 -39.33 -9.79 -14.59
C LYS A 388 -40.08 -9.70 -15.91
N LYS A 389 -39.43 -9.25 -16.99
CA LYS A 389 -40.01 -9.22 -18.34
C LYS A 389 -39.97 -10.58 -19.04
N ARG A 390 -38.97 -11.42 -18.74
CA ARG A 390 -38.72 -12.70 -19.42
C ARG A 390 -39.33 -13.90 -18.71
N TYR A 391 -39.51 -13.80 -17.40
CA TYR A 391 -39.91 -14.92 -16.54
C TYR A 391 -41.14 -14.54 -15.71
N THR A 392 -41.90 -15.55 -15.30
CA THR A 392 -43.01 -15.37 -14.35
C THR A 392 -42.48 -14.95 -12.99
N GLN A 393 -43.31 -14.31 -12.16
CA GLN A 393 -42.89 -13.87 -10.83
C GLN A 393 -42.33 -15.01 -9.98
N LYS A 394 -42.97 -16.19 -10.04
CA LYS A 394 -42.52 -17.41 -9.33
C LYS A 394 -41.13 -17.88 -9.77
N GLU A 395 -40.81 -17.77 -11.07
CA GLU A 395 -39.50 -18.11 -11.60
C GLU A 395 -38.44 -17.05 -11.22
N VAL A 396 -38.81 -15.77 -11.23
CA VAL A 396 -37.94 -14.69 -10.78
C VAL A 396 -37.59 -14.86 -9.30
N ASP A 397 -38.58 -15.14 -8.45
CA ASP A 397 -38.37 -15.36 -7.02
C ASP A 397 -37.43 -16.55 -6.79
N ALA A 398 -37.66 -17.67 -7.48
CA ALA A 398 -36.76 -18.84 -7.39
C ALA A 398 -35.32 -18.56 -7.86
N ILE A 399 -35.15 -17.70 -8.87
CA ILE A 399 -33.82 -17.27 -9.33
C ILE A 399 -33.14 -16.42 -8.27
N LEU A 400 -33.86 -15.45 -7.69
CA LEU A 400 -33.31 -14.57 -6.65
C LEU A 400 -32.98 -15.31 -5.37
N ASP A 401 -33.83 -16.26 -4.95
CA ASP A 401 -33.56 -17.13 -3.80
C ASP A 401 -32.29 -17.95 -4.03
N THR A 402 -32.09 -18.50 -5.24
CA THR A 402 -30.85 -19.23 -5.55
C THR A 402 -29.63 -18.30 -5.47
N VAL A 403 -29.71 -17.08 -6.01
CA VAL A 403 -28.59 -16.12 -5.96
C VAL A 403 -28.26 -15.71 -4.53
N ALA A 404 -29.28 -15.54 -3.68
CA ALA A 404 -29.10 -15.25 -2.27
C ALA A 404 -28.43 -16.40 -1.51
N GLU A 405 -28.85 -17.65 -1.76
CA GLU A 405 -28.22 -18.85 -1.20
C GLU A 405 -26.75 -18.99 -1.63
N GLU A 406 -26.47 -18.82 -2.93
CA GLU A 406 -25.09 -18.85 -3.45
C GLU A 406 -24.22 -17.76 -2.82
N SER A 407 -24.76 -16.53 -2.71
CA SER A 407 -24.02 -15.42 -2.10
C SER A 407 -23.69 -15.69 -0.62
N LYS A 408 -24.64 -16.29 0.11
CA LYS A 408 -24.43 -16.69 1.50
C LYS A 408 -23.39 -17.79 1.63
N GLU A 409 -23.44 -18.81 0.78
CA GLU A 409 -22.47 -19.91 0.79
C GLU A 409 -21.05 -19.43 0.42
N VAL A 410 -20.93 -18.51 -0.54
CA VAL A 410 -19.64 -17.87 -0.88
C VAL A 410 -19.05 -17.16 0.34
N LEU A 411 -19.84 -16.36 1.06
CA LEU A 411 -19.38 -15.66 2.26
C LEU A 411 -18.99 -16.64 3.38
N GLU A 412 -19.80 -17.68 3.63
CA GLU A 412 -19.49 -18.71 4.65
C GLU A 412 -18.20 -19.48 4.32
N ILE A 413 -17.95 -19.78 3.04
CA ILE A 413 -16.71 -20.41 2.58
C ILE A 413 -15.54 -19.45 2.74
N MET A 414 -15.70 -18.19 2.31
CA MET A 414 -14.66 -17.17 2.46
C MET A 414 -14.25 -16.99 3.93
N ASP A 415 -15.22 -16.96 4.85
CA ASP A 415 -14.98 -16.81 6.28
C ASP A 415 -14.29 -18.04 6.88
N ARG A 416 -14.65 -19.24 6.43
CA ARG A 416 -14.13 -20.51 7.00
C ARG A 416 -12.78 -20.93 6.43
N GLU A 417 -12.62 -20.83 5.12
CA GLU A 417 -11.49 -21.43 4.39
C GLU A 417 -10.52 -20.38 3.86
N GLY A 418 -10.94 -19.12 3.74
CA GLY A 418 -10.22 -18.13 2.94
C GLY A 418 -10.16 -18.54 1.45
N GLY A 419 -9.44 -17.75 0.65
CA GLY A 419 -9.23 -18.02 -0.77
C GLY A 419 -9.71 -16.89 -1.69
N ASP A 420 -9.49 -17.07 -2.99
CA ASP A 420 -9.89 -16.13 -4.03
C ASP A 420 -11.42 -16.14 -4.21
N MET A 421 -12.04 -14.95 -4.21
CA MET A 421 -13.50 -14.79 -4.36
C MET A 421 -14.00 -15.41 -5.65
N ASP A 422 -13.28 -15.27 -6.76
CA ASP A 422 -13.70 -15.81 -8.06
C ASP A 422 -13.59 -17.34 -8.09
N GLU A 423 -12.57 -17.93 -7.46
CA GLU A 423 -12.45 -19.39 -7.33
C GLU A 423 -13.59 -19.95 -6.46
N ILE A 424 -13.89 -19.30 -5.34
CA ILE A 424 -14.98 -19.68 -4.44
C ILE A 424 -16.33 -19.55 -5.15
N VAL A 425 -16.57 -18.46 -5.86
CA VAL A 425 -17.78 -18.25 -6.66
C VAL A 425 -17.92 -19.32 -7.74
N GLN A 426 -16.84 -19.66 -8.46
CA GLN A 426 -16.86 -20.73 -9.46
C GLN A 426 -17.17 -22.09 -8.84
N ARG A 427 -16.58 -22.39 -7.66
CA ARG A 427 -16.80 -23.64 -6.93
C ARG A 427 -18.24 -23.77 -6.43
N VAL A 428 -18.80 -22.70 -5.85
CA VAL A 428 -20.21 -22.66 -5.41
C VAL A 428 -21.15 -22.83 -6.60
N ARG A 429 -20.92 -22.10 -7.70
CA ARG A 429 -21.73 -22.24 -8.93
C ARG A 429 -21.66 -23.64 -9.54
N ALA A 430 -20.48 -24.26 -9.58
CA ALA A 430 -20.32 -25.62 -10.08
C ALA A 430 -21.13 -26.62 -9.23
N LYS A 431 -21.10 -26.46 -7.90
CA LYS A 431 -21.89 -27.25 -6.96
C LYS A 431 -23.39 -27.04 -7.16
N THR A 432 -23.86 -25.79 -7.28
CA THR A 432 -25.28 -25.49 -7.56
C THR A 432 -25.75 -26.14 -8.86
N MET A 433 -24.94 -26.06 -9.92
CA MET A 433 -25.24 -26.67 -11.22
C MET A 433 -25.33 -28.19 -11.13
N GLN A 434 -24.44 -28.84 -10.36
CA GLN A 434 -24.49 -30.28 -10.13
C GLN A 434 -25.77 -30.69 -9.37
N ILE A 435 -26.14 -29.95 -8.32
CA ILE A 435 -27.38 -30.18 -7.56
C ILE A 435 -28.59 -30.02 -8.48
N ARG A 436 -28.63 -28.96 -9.30
CA ARG A 436 -29.71 -28.74 -10.29
C ARG A 436 -29.82 -29.88 -11.30
N ALA A 437 -28.70 -30.40 -11.80
CA ALA A 437 -28.70 -31.55 -12.70
C ALA A 437 -29.26 -32.81 -12.03
N MET A 438 -28.87 -33.07 -10.77
CA MET A 438 -29.40 -34.20 -9.99
C MET A 438 -30.90 -34.08 -9.74
N VAL A 439 -31.39 -32.90 -9.37
CA VAL A 439 -32.83 -32.65 -9.15
C VAL A 439 -33.62 -32.86 -10.43
N ARG A 440 -33.11 -32.37 -11.57
CA ARG A 440 -33.75 -32.57 -12.87
C ARG A 440 -33.85 -34.06 -13.24
N ASP A 441 -32.75 -34.80 -13.12
CA ASP A 441 -32.72 -36.25 -13.40
C ASP A 441 -33.72 -37.02 -12.52
N GLN A 442 -33.83 -36.68 -11.23
CA GLN A 442 -34.84 -37.29 -10.36
C GLN A 442 -36.27 -36.93 -10.73
N TYR A 443 -36.50 -35.70 -11.18
CA TYR A 443 -37.82 -35.24 -11.63
C TYR A 443 -38.25 -35.98 -12.90
N GLU A 444 -37.35 -36.08 -13.89
CA GLU A 444 -37.59 -36.81 -15.15
C GLU A 444 -37.89 -38.29 -14.87
N LYS A 445 -37.10 -38.95 -14.00
CA LYS A 445 -37.35 -40.33 -13.57
C LYS A 445 -38.71 -40.52 -12.91
N LYS A 446 -39.16 -39.56 -12.10
CA LYS A 446 -40.50 -39.61 -11.48
C LYS A 446 -41.61 -39.44 -12.51
N GLN A 447 -41.50 -38.49 -13.44
CA GLN A 447 -42.49 -38.33 -14.51
C GLN A 447 -42.57 -39.57 -15.43
N SER A 448 -41.43 -40.17 -15.77
CA SER A 448 -41.40 -41.43 -16.52
C SER A 448 -42.06 -42.58 -15.76
N ALA A 449 -41.90 -42.63 -14.44
CA ALA A 449 -42.55 -43.65 -13.61
C ALA A 449 -44.07 -43.43 -13.46
N GLU A 450 -44.53 -42.18 -13.40
CA GLU A 450 -45.95 -41.83 -13.33
C GLU A 450 -46.68 -42.08 -14.66
N SER A 451 -46.09 -41.67 -15.79
CA SER A 451 -46.64 -42.00 -17.13
C SER A 451 -46.75 -43.50 -17.37
N MET A 452 -45.75 -44.30 -16.96
CA MET A 452 -45.82 -45.77 -17.01
C MET A 452 -46.88 -46.38 -16.08
N ARG A 453 -47.32 -45.67 -15.04
CA ARG A 453 -48.42 -46.10 -14.17
C ARG A 453 -49.78 -45.76 -14.78
N GLU A 454 -49.91 -44.60 -15.41
CA GLU A 454 -51.15 -44.18 -16.09
C GLU A 454 -51.45 -45.03 -17.33
N GLU A 455 -50.45 -45.50 -18.08
CA GLU A 455 -50.66 -46.42 -19.20
C GLU A 455 -51.10 -47.84 -18.80
N LYS A 456 -50.98 -48.19 -17.50
CA LYS A 456 -51.36 -49.51 -16.96
C LYS A 456 -52.73 -49.53 -16.29
N VAL A 457 -53.39 -48.38 -16.16
CA VAL A 457 -54.75 -48.22 -15.64
C VAL A 457 -55.68 -48.00 -16.82
#